data_AF-A0A3M0IHY4-F1
#
_entry.id   AF-A0A3M0IHY4-F1
#
_cell.length_a   1.000
_cell.length_b   1.000
_cell.length_c   1.000
_cell.angle_alpha   90.00
_cell.angle_beta   90.00
_cell.angle_gamma   90.00
#
_symmetry.space_group_name_H-M   'P 1'
#
loop_
_entity.id
_entity.type
_entity.pdbx_description
1 polymer ?
#
loop_
_entity_poly.entity_id
_entity_poly.type
_entity_poly.pdbx_seq_one_letter_code
_entity_poly.pdbx_strand_id
1 'polypeptide(L)'
;MDDDDPREGPSPKSEAKASSTGSEANIDSFSLKDLRGLRKDYRRQPDESIISWLVRLWDAAGEATILDGTEARHLGSLSHDPVIDQEMMREASPCSLWIRVLGSVAERYLCADDLYMQQTPWKTIEQGIQRLREMAVAEMVFSDDINTRNPDLVSCTSVMWRKLIRLGPLEYASALAVMKREDMKET
;
A
#
# COMPACT_ATOMS: atom_id res chain seq x y z
N MET A 1 -48.47 43.40 40.15
CA MET A 1 -47.22 43.21 40.90
C MET A 1 -46.83 41.76 40.69
N ASP A 2 -46.15 41.58 39.57
CA ASP A 2 -44.92 40.80 39.40
C ASP A 2 -44.54 39.84 40.54
N ASP A 3 -44.34 38.56 40.21
CA ASP A 3 -42.99 37.99 40.04
C ASP A 3 -43.10 36.47 39.82
N ASP A 4 -42.97 36.06 38.56
CA ASP A 4 -42.60 34.71 38.14
C ASP A 4 -41.07 34.56 38.36
N ASP A 5 -40.68 33.62 39.23
CA ASP A 5 -39.31 33.11 39.37
C ASP A 5 -39.35 31.62 38.99
N PRO A 6 -38.48 31.15 38.08
CA PRO A 6 -37.16 30.72 38.53
C PRO A 6 -36.04 31.12 37.55
N ARG A 7 -35.16 32.02 37.97
CA ARG A 7 -33.83 32.16 37.35
C ARG A 7 -32.89 31.08 37.89
N GLU A 8 -32.70 30.04 37.08
CA GLU A 8 -31.57 29.11 37.20
C GLU A 8 -30.24 29.88 37.28
N GLY A 9 -29.49 29.64 38.36
CA GLY A 9 -28.13 30.16 38.50
C GLY A 9 -27.14 29.38 37.64
N PRO A 10 -26.17 30.03 36.98
CA PRO A 10 -25.13 29.33 36.24
C PRO A 10 -23.92 29.03 37.12
N SER A 11 -23.48 27.78 37.18
CA SER A 11 -22.12 27.38 37.59
C SER A 11 -21.87 25.91 37.20
N PRO A 12 -20.61 25.47 36.94
CA PRO A 12 -19.42 26.20 36.54
C PRO A 12 -18.78 25.64 35.24
N LYS A 13 -17.76 26.36 34.75
CA LYS A 13 -16.91 26.01 33.61
C LYS A 13 -16.39 24.56 33.67
N SER A 14 -16.73 23.76 32.67
CA SER A 14 -16.06 22.49 32.40
C SER A 14 -14.69 22.74 31.76
N GLU A 15 -13.64 22.77 32.58
CA GLU A 15 -12.27 22.54 32.13
C GLU A 15 -12.13 21.08 31.69
N ALA A 16 -12.35 20.81 30.41
CA ALA A 16 -11.86 19.60 29.78
C ALA A 16 -10.35 19.78 29.54
N LYS A 17 -9.54 19.45 30.55
CA LYS A 17 -8.11 19.21 30.41
C LYS A 17 -7.92 18.02 29.48
N ALA A 18 -7.84 18.29 28.18
CA ALA A 18 -7.39 17.31 27.21
C ALA A 18 -5.94 16.97 27.56
N SER A 19 -5.78 15.81 28.21
CA SER A 19 -4.50 15.15 28.37
C SER A 19 -4.00 14.80 26.98
N SER A 20 -3.30 15.73 26.31
CA SER A 20 -2.38 15.39 25.23
C SER A 20 -1.17 14.73 25.88
N THR A 21 -1.36 13.48 26.29
CA THR A 21 -0.23 12.56 26.42
C THR A 21 -0.04 12.03 25.02
N GLY A 22 0.52 12.87 24.15
CA GLY A 22 1.23 12.40 22.98
C GLY A 22 2.37 11.55 23.48
N SER A 23 2.10 10.26 23.68
CA SER A 23 3.14 9.25 23.59
C SER A 23 3.56 9.26 22.13
N GLU A 24 4.44 10.20 21.77
CA GLU A 24 5.39 9.98 20.69
C GLU A 24 6.05 8.65 21.05
N ALA A 25 5.56 7.58 20.44
CA ALA A 25 6.25 6.31 20.47
C ALA A 25 7.65 6.64 19.98
N ASN A 26 8.64 6.43 20.84
CA ASN A 26 10.04 6.62 20.52
C ASN A 26 10.39 5.53 19.51
N ILE A 27 10.01 5.74 18.25
CA ILE A 27 10.42 4.91 17.12
C ILE A 27 11.91 5.21 17.00
N ASP A 28 12.73 4.22 17.34
CA ASP A 28 14.18 4.33 17.20
C ASP A 28 14.50 4.78 15.77
N SER A 29 15.16 5.93 15.64
CA SER A 29 15.51 6.46 14.33
C SER A 29 16.61 5.65 13.67
N PHE A 30 16.52 5.49 12.35
CA PHE A 30 17.51 4.79 11.56
C PHE A 30 18.79 5.61 11.44
N SER A 31 19.94 4.94 11.61
CA SER A 31 21.21 5.58 11.31
C SER A 31 21.40 5.73 9.79
N LEU A 32 22.27 6.67 9.37
CA LEU A 32 22.65 6.79 7.96
C LEU A 32 23.25 5.49 7.38
N LYS A 33 23.82 4.62 8.22
CA LYS A 33 24.34 3.33 7.79
C LYS A 33 23.20 2.36 7.48
N ASP A 34 22.17 2.34 8.32
CA ASP A 34 21.01 1.46 8.16
C ASP A 34 20.21 1.88 6.92
N LEU A 35 19.98 3.18 6.73
CA LEU A 35 19.33 3.71 5.53
C LEU A 35 20.07 3.34 4.23
N ARG A 36 21.41 3.28 4.26
CA ARG A 36 22.19 2.79 3.10
C ARG A 36 22.00 1.29 2.86
N GLY A 37 21.78 0.51 3.92
CA GLY A 37 21.41 -0.91 3.83
C GLY A 37 20.03 -1.05 3.19
N LEU A 38 19.01 -0.41 3.78
CA LEU A 38 17.64 -0.41 3.27
C LEU A 38 17.56 0.04 1.81
N ARG A 39 18.32 1.06 1.40
CA ARG A 39 18.39 1.49 0.00
C ARG A 39 18.82 0.36 -0.92
N LYS A 40 19.80 -0.47 -0.53
CA LYS A 40 20.26 -1.59 -1.36
C LYS A 40 19.18 -2.67 -1.48
N ASP A 41 18.46 -2.93 -0.40
CA ASP A 41 17.46 -3.99 -0.33
C ASP A 41 16.20 -3.61 -1.12
N TYR A 42 15.77 -2.35 -1.02
CA TYR A 42 14.52 -1.87 -1.61
C TYR A 42 14.64 -1.19 -2.96
N ARG A 43 15.83 -0.91 -3.47
CA ARG A 43 15.98 -0.28 -4.79
C ARG A 43 15.47 -1.20 -5.89
N ARG A 44 14.69 -0.65 -6.83
CA ARG A 44 14.22 -1.35 -8.02
C ARG A 44 15.38 -1.78 -8.90
N GLN A 45 15.32 -3.00 -9.43
CA GLN A 45 16.34 -3.49 -10.37
C GLN A 45 16.15 -2.86 -11.77
N PRO A 46 17.22 -2.73 -12.60
CA PRO A 46 17.15 -1.99 -13.87
C PRO A 46 16.10 -2.48 -14.88
N ASP A 47 15.79 -3.78 -14.88
CA ASP A 47 14.84 -4.46 -15.78
C ASP A 47 13.54 -4.88 -15.09
N GLU A 48 13.42 -4.59 -13.79
CA GLU A 48 12.24 -4.89 -12.99
C GLU A 48 11.14 -3.86 -13.26
N SER A 49 9.93 -4.33 -13.57
CA SER A 49 8.77 -3.44 -13.70
C SER A 49 8.40 -2.82 -12.35
N ILE A 50 7.76 -1.65 -12.34
CA ILE A 50 7.30 -1.01 -11.09
C ILE A 50 6.44 -1.99 -10.28
N ILE A 51 5.53 -2.73 -10.93
CA ILE A 51 4.65 -3.63 -10.21
C ILE A 51 5.35 -4.86 -9.62
N SER A 52 6.35 -5.42 -10.32
CA SER A 52 7.17 -6.51 -9.78
C SER A 52 7.99 -6.02 -8.58
N TRP A 53 8.52 -4.80 -8.69
CA TRP A 53 9.24 -4.13 -7.61
C TRP A 53 8.38 -3.92 -6.38
N LEU A 54 7.11 -3.53 -6.53
CA LEU A 54 6.18 -3.39 -5.41
C LEU A 54 5.93 -4.73 -4.71
N VAL A 55 5.73 -5.82 -5.45
CA VAL A 55 5.58 -7.14 -4.83
C VAL A 55 6.83 -7.51 -4.02
N ARG A 56 8.04 -7.26 -4.57
CA ARG A 56 9.29 -7.51 -3.85
C ARG A 56 9.47 -6.60 -2.63
N LEU A 57 9.03 -5.34 -2.71
CA LEU A 57 9.05 -4.40 -1.60
C LEU A 57 8.18 -4.90 -0.44
N TRP A 58 6.99 -5.42 -0.75
CA TRP A 58 6.12 -6.07 0.22
C TRP A 58 6.80 -7.30 0.85
N ASP A 59 7.32 -8.21 0.02
CA ASP A 59 7.98 -9.45 0.48
C ASP A 59 9.22 -9.19 1.34
N ALA A 60 9.92 -8.09 1.08
CA ALA A 60 11.09 -7.64 1.84
C ALA A 60 10.72 -6.83 3.10
N ALA A 61 9.48 -6.97 3.60
CA ALA A 61 8.99 -6.31 4.81
C ALA A 61 8.98 -4.77 4.73
N GLY A 62 8.68 -4.22 3.55
CA GLY A 62 8.50 -2.77 3.38
C GLY A 62 7.41 -2.18 4.27
N GLU A 63 6.41 -2.97 4.68
CA GLU A 63 5.36 -2.56 5.62
C GLU A 63 5.89 -2.41 7.06
N ALA A 64 6.87 -3.23 7.47
CA ALA A 64 7.46 -3.15 8.81
C ALA A 64 8.50 -2.01 8.93
N THR A 65 8.94 -1.45 7.80
CA THR A 65 9.96 -0.40 7.77
C THR A 65 9.29 0.98 7.85
N ILE A 66 9.16 1.52 9.07
CA ILE A 66 8.56 2.84 9.32
C ILE A 66 9.63 3.92 9.17
N LEU A 67 9.37 4.94 8.35
CA LEU A 67 10.31 6.05 8.13
C LEU A 67 9.62 7.40 8.32
N ASP A 68 10.28 8.30 9.02
CA ASP A 68 9.93 9.71 9.02
C ASP A 68 10.33 10.42 7.71
N GLY A 69 9.87 11.65 7.52
CA GLY A 69 10.19 12.42 6.30
C GLY A 69 11.68 12.74 6.13
N THR A 70 12.45 12.81 7.20
CA THR A 70 13.90 13.05 7.15
C THR A 70 14.64 11.78 6.73
N GLU A 71 14.30 10.64 7.32
CA GLU A 71 14.83 9.33 6.97
C GLU A 71 14.52 8.96 5.53
N ALA A 72 13.29 9.23 5.06
CA ALA A 72 12.90 9.02 3.67
C ALA A 72 13.78 9.84 2.68
N ARG A 73 14.09 11.10 3.01
CA ARG A 73 15.00 11.93 2.19
C ARG A 73 16.43 11.39 2.18
N HIS A 74 16.91 10.89 3.31
CA HIS A 74 18.22 10.25 3.41
C HIS A 74 18.25 8.87 2.72
N LEU A 75 17.13 8.15 2.69
CA LEU A 75 16.98 6.89 1.97
C LEU A 75 17.16 7.10 0.47
N GLY A 76 16.66 8.21 -0.09
CA GLY A 76 16.90 8.61 -1.47
C GLY A 76 16.13 7.79 -2.51
N SER A 77 16.54 7.91 -3.79
CA SER A 77 15.87 7.26 -4.92
C SER A 77 15.89 5.74 -4.84
N LEU A 78 14.71 5.12 -4.97
CA LEU A 78 14.53 3.67 -5.03
C LEU A 78 13.92 3.22 -6.36
N SER A 79 13.01 4.02 -6.92
CA SER A 79 12.17 3.60 -8.04
C SER A 79 12.80 3.82 -9.40
N HIS A 80 13.83 4.67 -9.51
CA HIS A 80 14.34 5.19 -10.79
C HIS A 80 13.29 5.95 -11.63
N ASP A 81 12.14 6.30 -11.05
CA ASP A 81 11.16 7.22 -11.63
C ASP A 81 11.19 8.52 -10.80
N PRO A 82 11.51 9.66 -11.42
CA PRO A 82 11.71 10.91 -10.68
C PRO A 82 10.45 11.40 -9.97
N VAL A 83 9.26 11.11 -10.50
CA VAL A 83 8.00 11.53 -9.89
C VAL A 83 7.73 10.68 -8.66
N ILE A 84 7.87 9.35 -8.76
CA ILE A 84 7.69 8.45 -7.60
C ILE A 84 8.69 8.81 -6.50
N ASP A 85 9.96 8.98 -6.84
CA ASP A 85 11.00 9.28 -5.84
C ASP A 85 10.76 10.65 -5.17
N GLN A 86 10.28 11.65 -5.92
CA GLN A 86 9.94 12.96 -5.37
C GLN A 86 8.75 12.87 -4.40
N GLU A 87 7.71 12.15 -4.79
CA GLU A 87 6.50 11.98 -3.99
C GLU A 87 6.77 11.23 -2.68
N MET A 88 7.64 10.22 -2.73
CA MET A 88 8.07 9.50 -1.53
C MET A 88 8.72 10.42 -0.49
N MET A 89 9.44 11.46 -0.93
CA MET A 89 10.16 12.40 -0.07
C MET A 89 9.28 13.57 0.43
N ARG A 90 8.06 13.70 -0.10
CA ARG A 90 7.12 14.78 0.20
C ARG A 90 6.44 14.58 1.56
N GLU A 91 6.03 13.35 1.86
CA GLU A 91 5.32 13.02 3.10
C GLU A 91 6.24 13.21 4.33
N ALA A 92 5.78 14.05 5.26
CA ALA A 92 6.55 14.40 6.46
C ALA A 92 6.22 13.47 7.63
N SER A 93 5.00 12.92 7.67
CA SER A 93 4.57 12.05 8.74
C SER A 93 5.28 10.69 8.69
N PRO A 94 5.60 10.08 9.84
CA PRO A 94 6.09 8.72 9.89
C PRO A 94 5.03 7.73 9.37
N CYS A 95 5.42 6.89 8.41
CA CYS A 95 4.60 5.80 7.89
C CYS A 95 5.48 4.70 7.32
N SER A 96 4.90 3.53 7.02
CA SER A 96 5.65 2.44 6.41
C SER A 96 6.16 2.84 5.03
N LEU A 97 7.32 2.28 4.65
CA LEU A 97 7.87 2.44 3.31
C LEU A 97 6.87 1.94 2.26
N TRP A 98 6.13 0.87 2.56
CA TRP A 98 5.06 0.36 1.72
C TRP A 98 3.97 1.41 1.45
N ILE A 99 3.39 2.00 2.51
CA ILE A 99 2.37 3.06 2.40
C ILE A 99 2.88 4.23 1.55
N ARG A 100 4.10 4.68 1.87
CA ARG A 100 4.74 5.82 1.22
C ARG A 100 4.92 5.57 -0.28
N VAL A 101 5.39 4.38 -0.65
CA VAL A 101 5.60 4.01 -2.06
C VAL A 101 4.26 3.85 -2.79
N LEU A 102 3.26 3.19 -2.20
CA LEU A 102 1.95 3.03 -2.84
C LEU A 102 1.32 4.39 -3.17
N GLY A 103 1.33 5.34 -2.22
CA GLY A 103 0.83 6.69 -2.46
C GLY A 103 1.58 7.40 -3.58
N SER A 104 2.91 7.26 -3.61
CA SER A 104 3.76 7.86 -4.65
C SER A 104 3.51 7.28 -6.04
N VAL A 105 3.19 5.99 -6.12
CA VAL A 105 2.80 5.32 -7.36
C VAL A 105 1.42 5.77 -7.81
N ALA A 106 0.46 5.92 -6.89
CA ALA A 106 -0.88 6.42 -7.21
C ALA A 106 -0.85 7.85 -7.78
N GLU A 107 0.08 8.69 -7.33
CA GLU A 107 0.28 10.05 -7.88
C GLU A 107 0.89 10.04 -9.29
N ARG A 108 1.65 8.98 -9.64
CA ARG A 108 2.36 8.86 -10.92
C ARG A 108 1.50 8.29 -12.05
N TYR A 109 0.54 7.44 -11.74
CA TYR A 109 -0.22 6.65 -12.72
C TYR A 109 -1.72 6.98 -12.62
N LEU A 110 -2.46 6.94 -13.74
CA LEU A 110 -3.87 7.35 -13.76
C LEU A 110 -4.82 6.22 -13.34
N CYS A 111 -4.44 4.97 -13.58
CA CYS A 111 -5.23 3.80 -13.21
C CYS A 111 -4.40 2.52 -13.17
N ALA A 112 -5.02 1.43 -12.67
CA ALA A 112 -4.38 0.11 -12.55
C ALA A 112 -3.85 -0.41 -13.90
N ASP A 113 -4.56 -0.14 -14.99
CA ASP A 113 -4.19 -0.56 -16.34
C ASP A 113 -2.82 -0.04 -16.78
N ASP A 114 -2.43 1.15 -16.33
CA ASP A 114 -1.14 1.76 -16.65
C ASP A 114 0.04 1.07 -15.93
N LEU A 115 -0.21 0.40 -14.80
CA LEU A 115 0.84 -0.25 -14.02
C LEU A 115 1.28 -1.61 -14.58
N TYR A 116 0.38 -2.33 -15.26
CA TYR A 116 0.65 -3.69 -15.75
C TYR A 116 0.83 -3.79 -17.27
N MET A 117 1.27 -2.70 -17.93
CA MET A 117 1.43 -2.56 -19.39
C MET A 117 2.22 -3.68 -20.10
N GLN A 118 2.95 -4.53 -19.36
CA GLN A 118 3.61 -5.73 -19.91
C GLN A 118 3.07 -7.02 -19.27
N GLN A 119 1.88 -7.45 -19.70
CA GLN A 119 1.37 -8.77 -19.33
C GLN A 119 2.09 -9.85 -20.12
N THR A 120 3.06 -10.54 -19.51
CA THR A 120 3.64 -11.73 -20.12
C THR A 120 2.77 -12.94 -19.80
N PRO A 121 2.62 -13.89 -20.75
CA PRO A 121 2.08 -15.20 -20.43
C PRO A 121 2.86 -15.83 -19.28
N TRP A 122 2.16 -16.57 -18.42
CA TRP A 122 2.78 -17.42 -17.41
C TRP A 122 2.78 -18.87 -17.89
N LYS A 123 3.78 -19.64 -17.45
CA LYS A 123 3.95 -21.05 -17.84
C LYS A 123 3.95 -22.01 -16.66
N THR A 124 4.24 -21.49 -15.46
CA THR A 124 4.28 -22.27 -14.23
C THR A 124 3.31 -21.68 -13.21
N ILE A 125 2.94 -22.48 -12.20
CA ILE A 125 2.04 -22.05 -11.13
C ILE A 125 2.64 -20.87 -10.37
N GLU A 126 3.95 -20.87 -10.13
CA GLU A 126 4.66 -19.78 -9.43
C GLU A 126 4.57 -18.47 -10.20
N GLN A 127 4.71 -18.52 -11.53
CA GLN A 127 4.50 -17.36 -12.38
C GLN A 127 3.03 -16.92 -12.36
N GLY A 128 2.08 -17.84 -12.35
CA GLY A 128 0.65 -17.53 -12.21
C GLY A 128 0.31 -16.82 -10.90
N ILE A 129 0.86 -17.31 -9.77
CA ILE A 129 0.73 -16.68 -8.45
C ILE A 129 1.35 -15.29 -8.47
N GLN A 130 2.56 -15.14 -9.01
CA GLN A 130 3.21 -13.83 -9.11
C GLN A 130 2.37 -12.84 -9.92
N ARG A 131 1.78 -13.27 -11.05
CA ARG A 131 0.88 -12.42 -11.86
C ARG A 131 -0.40 -12.04 -11.12
N LEU A 132 -0.95 -12.94 -10.29
CA LEU A 132 -2.07 -12.61 -9.41
C LEU A 132 -1.69 -11.54 -8.39
N ARG A 133 -0.55 -11.69 -7.70
CA ARG A 133 -0.07 -10.74 -6.70
C ARG A 133 0.20 -9.37 -7.31
N GLU A 134 0.81 -9.33 -8.50
CA GLU A 134 0.99 -8.07 -9.24
C GLU A 134 -0.35 -7.40 -9.53
N MET A 135 -1.36 -8.14 -10.02
CA MET A 135 -2.69 -7.55 -10.24
C MET A 135 -3.32 -7.07 -8.93
N ALA A 136 -3.19 -7.82 -7.83
CA ALA A 136 -3.69 -7.40 -6.52
C ALA A 136 -3.05 -6.09 -6.05
N VAL A 137 -1.73 -5.94 -6.22
CA VAL A 137 -1.02 -4.68 -5.94
C VAL A 137 -1.56 -3.55 -6.82
N ALA A 138 -1.79 -3.80 -8.11
CA ALA A 138 -2.33 -2.79 -9.02
C ALA A 138 -3.69 -2.26 -8.54
N GLU A 139 -4.61 -3.18 -8.24
CA GLU A 139 -5.96 -2.84 -7.76
C GLU A 139 -5.88 -2.07 -6.43
N MET A 140 -5.00 -2.51 -5.53
CA MET A 140 -4.82 -1.88 -4.22
C MET A 140 -4.22 -0.47 -4.30
N VAL A 141 -3.32 -0.16 -5.25
CA VAL A 141 -2.79 1.21 -5.45
C VAL A 141 -3.93 2.20 -5.74
N PHE A 142 -4.98 1.75 -6.42
CA PHE A 142 -6.11 2.58 -6.85
C PHE A 142 -7.41 2.30 -6.07
N SER A 143 -7.32 1.55 -4.98
CA SER A 143 -8.46 1.26 -4.11
C SER A 143 -8.60 2.35 -3.05
N ASP A 144 -9.84 2.76 -2.79
CA ASP A 144 -10.16 3.69 -1.68
C ASP A 144 -10.10 3.01 -0.31
N ASP A 145 -9.99 1.68 -0.24
CA ASP A 145 -9.96 0.94 1.01
C ASP A 145 -8.56 0.90 1.62
N ILE A 146 -8.34 1.81 2.57
CA ILE A 146 -7.12 1.93 3.35
C ILE A 146 -6.78 0.70 4.21
N ASN A 147 -7.75 -0.21 4.46
CA ASN A 147 -7.53 -1.40 5.29
C ASN A 147 -6.94 -2.58 4.51
N THR A 148 -7.01 -2.57 3.18
CA THR A 148 -6.57 -3.67 2.31
C THR A 148 -5.17 -3.46 1.75
N ARG A 149 -4.23 -3.03 2.59
CA ARG A 149 -2.83 -2.83 2.19
C ARG A 149 -1.95 -4.07 2.24
N ASN A 150 -2.56 -5.25 2.33
CA ASN A 150 -1.88 -6.53 2.17
C ASN A 150 -2.30 -7.15 0.83
N PRO A 151 -1.41 -7.22 -0.17
CA PRO A 151 -1.74 -7.77 -1.49
C PRO A 151 -2.09 -9.26 -1.47
N ASP A 152 -1.72 -10.00 -0.43
CA ASP A 152 -2.00 -11.44 -0.30
C ASP A 152 -3.41 -11.73 0.25
N LEU A 153 -4.12 -10.70 0.72
CA LEU A 153 -5.48 -10.81 1.25
C LEU A 153 -6.53 -10.18 0.32
N VAL A 154 -6.12 -9.62 -0.82
CA VAL A 154 -7.04 -9.03 -1.80
C VAL A 154 -7.82 -10.15 -2.49
N SER A 155 -9.16 -10.10 -2.37
CA SER A 155 -10.04 -11.03 -3.08
C SER A 155 -9.88 -10.88 -4.59
N CYS A 156 -9.84 -12.02 -5.30
CA CYS A 156 -9.65 -12.01 -6.74
C CYS A 156 -10.87 -11.43 -7.45
N THR A 157 -10.72 -10.28 -8.11
CA THR A 157 -11.81 -9.69 -8.88
C THR A 157 -12.12 -10.50 -10.14
N SER A 158 -13.32 -10.33 -10.69
CA SER A 158 -13.66 -10.91 -11.99
C SER A 158 -12.71 -10.51 -13.12
N VAL A 159 -12.06 -9.34 -13.02
CA VAL A 159 -11.05 -8.84 -13.96
C VAL A 159 -9.74 -9.61 -13.81
N MET A 160 -9.28 -9.80 -12.57
CA MET A 160 -8.07 -10.58 -12.25
C MET A 160 -8.20 -12.02 -12.76
N TRP A 161 -9.30 -12.69 -12.45
CA TRP A 161 -9.58 -14.05 -12.92
C TRP A 161 -9.54 -14.18 -14.44
N ARG A 162 -10.17 -13.23 -15.16
CA ARG A 162 -10.19 -13.23 -16.63
C ARG A 162 -8.79 -13.10 -17.21
N LYS A 163 -7.97 -12.21 -16.64
CA LYS A 163 -6.58 -12.00 -17.07
C LYS A 163 -5.71 -13.21 -16.77
N LEU A 164 -5.83 -13.79 -15.57
CA LEU A 164 -5.07 -14.98 -15.18
C LEU A 164 -5.31 -16.14 -16.15
N ILE A 165 -6.58 -16.45 -16.45
CA ILE A 165 -6.95 -17.52 -17.39
C ILE A 165 -6.42 -17.21 -18.80
N ARG A 166 -6.54 -15.97 -19.26
CA ARG A 166 -6.11 -15.56 -20.60
C ARG A 166 -4.59 -15.64 -20.79
N LEU A 167 -3.82 -15.33 -19.76
CA LEU A 167 -2.35 -15.32 -19.80
C LEU A 167 -1.75 -16.71 -19.51
N GLY A 168 -2.58 -17.66 -19.09
CA GLY A 168 -2.13 -18.96 -18.63
C GLY A 168 -2.14 -20.06 -19.69
N PRO A 169 -1.46 -21.18 -19.41
CA PRO A 169 -1.57 -22.41 -20.19
C PRO A 169 -3.02 -22.93 -20.19
N LEU A 170 -3.46 -23.43 -21.35
CA LEU A 170 -4.83 -23.92 -21.53
C LEU A 170 -5.18 -25.10 -20.62
N GLU A 171 -4.18 -25.91 -20.24
CA GLU A 171 -4.32 -27.04 -19.30
C GLU A 171 -4.86 -26.63 -17.92
N TYR A 172 -4.61 -25.39 -17.48
CA TYR A 172 -5.10 -24.89 -16.20
C TYR A 172 -6.45 -24.17 -16.31
N ALA A 173 -6.95 -23.89 -17.52
CA ALA A 173 -8.13 -23.06 -17.72
C ALA A 173 -9.39 -23.63 -17.04
N SER A 174 -9.60 -24.95 -17.11
CA SER A 174 -10.74 -25.62 -16.47
C SER A 174 -10.65 -25.56 -14.94
N ALA A 175 -9.47 -25.80 -14.37
CA ALA A 175 -9.27 -25.74 -12.92
C ALA A 175 -9.50 -24.31 -12.38
N LEU A 176 -8.92 -23.31 -13.04
CA LEU A 176 -9.10 -21.91 -12.68
C LEU A 176 -10.56 -21.45 -12.79
N ALA A 177 -11.32 -21.96 -13.77
CA ALA A 177 -12.74 -21.65 -13.90
C ALA A 177 -13.58 -22.24 -12.75
N VAL A 178 -13.20 -23.41 -12.21
CA VAL A 178 -13.83 -24.00 -11.02
C VAL A 178 -13.51 -23.16 -9.79
N MET A 179 -12.22 -22.85 -9.56
CA MET A 179 -11.80 -22.02 -8.42
C MET A 179 -12.49 -20.66 -8.41
N LYS A 180 -12.58 -19.98 -9.57
CA LYS A 180 -13.32 -18.72 -9.72
C LYS A 180 -14.77 -18.85 -9.26
N ARG A 181 -15.44 -19.97 -9.60
CA ARG A 181 -16.84 -20.18 -9.22
C ARG A 181 -17.00 -20.36 -7.71
N GLU A 182 -16.03 -21.01 -7.07
CA GLU A 182 -16.04 -21.25 -5.62
C GLU A 182 -15.80 -19.93 -4.86
N ASP A 183 -14.80 -19.15 -5.28
CA ASP A 183 -14.47 -17.82 -4.75
C ASP A 183 -15.69 -16.86 -4.79
N MET A 184 -16.43 -16.87 -5.90
CA MET A 184 -17.64 -16.05 -6.08
C MET A 184 -18.89 -16.57 -5.33
N LYS A 185 -18.82 -17.73 -4.66
CA LYS A 185 -19.91 -18.27 -3.82
C LYS A 185 -19.70 -17.97 -2.33
N GLU A 186 -18.47 -17.63 -1.93
CA GLU A 186 -18.10 -17.34 -0.55
C GLU A 186 -18.19 -15.83 -0.21
N THR A 187 -18.59 -15.01 -1.18
CA THR A 187 -18.84 -13.56 -1.07
C THR A 187 -20.33 -13.23 -1.10
#